data_AF-A0A8S9Z8A5-F1
#
_entry.id   AF-A0A8S9Z8A5-F1
#
_cell.length_a   1.000
_cell.length_b   1.000
_cell.length_c   1.000
_cell.angle_alpha   90.00
_cell.angle_beta   90.00
_cell.angle_gamma   90.00
#
_symmetry.space_group_name_H-M   'P 1'
#
loop_
_entity.id
_entity.type
_entity.pdbx_description
1 polymer ?
#
loop_
_entity_poly.entity_id
_entity_poly.type
_entity_poly.pdbx_seq_one_letter_code
_entity_poly.pdbx_strand_id
1 'polypeptide(L)'
;MPSLTEQHSKRTSGVIYGAFGEALSSYGICLVSGGTDVHFVLVDLARSSGKPGLGRGDGARVHLAADLAGITLNKNTAVGDKSAQQPSGLRLGTWKVRLTSM
;
A
#
# COMPACT_ATOMS: atom_id res chain seq x y z
N MET A 1 17.13 27.01 -7.73
CA MET A 1 17.06 26.70 -6.30
C MET A 1 15.60 26.54 -5.93
N PRO A 2 15.16 25.40 -5.36
CA PRO A 2 13.77 25.24 -4.92
C PRO A 2 13.43 26.24 -3.81
N SER A 3 12.21 26.75 -3.81
CA SER A 3 11.76 27.76 -2.83
C SER A 3 11.63 27.17 -1.42
N LEU A 4 11.73 28.01 -0.38
CA LEU A 4 11.58 27.57 1.02
C LEU A 4 10.24 26.84 1.28
N THR A 5 9.19 27.26 0.58
CA THR A 5 7.86 26.62 0.59
C THR A 5 7.90 25.20 0.01
N GLU A 6 8.63 25.01 -1.09
CA GLU A 6 8.84 23.69 -1.71
C GLU A 6 9.65 22.76 -0.80
N GLN A 7 10.67 23.29 -0.12
CA GLN A 7 11.50 22.51 0.81
C GLN A 7 10.73 22.07 2.05
N HIS A 8 9.86 22.93 2.60
CA HIS A 8 9.04 22.60 3.77
C HIS A 8 7.98 21.53 3.44
N SER A 9 7.32 21.66 2.28
CA SER A 9 6.30 20.71 1.82
C SER A 9 6.90 19.32 1.55
N LYS A 10 8.05 19.26 0.86
CA LYS A 10 8.75 18.01 0.56
C LYS A 10 9.29 17.30 1.81
N ARG A 11 9.85 18.05 2.78
CA ARG A 11 10.34 17.47 4.04
C ARG A 11 9.23 16.83 4.86
N THR A 12 8.11 17.52 5.04
CA THR A 12 7.01 17.04 5.88
C THR A 12 6.34 15.81 5.24
N SER A 13 6.14 15.85 3.92
CA SER A 13 5.55 14.74 3.17
C SER A 13 6.43 13.49 3.20
N GLY A 14 7.74 13.64 3.00
CA GLY A 14 8.69 12.52 3.04
C GLY A 14 8.72 11.78 4.37
N VAL A 15 8.64 12.50 5.49
CA VAL A 15 8.59 11.89 6.83
C VAL A 15 7.31 11.06 7.01
N ILE A 16 6.16 11.56 6.57
CA ILE A 16 4.88 10.84 6.66
C ILE A 16 4.90 9.59 5.78
N TYR A 17 5.42 9.70 4.55
CA TYR A 17 5.46 8.60 3.59
C TYR A 17 6.40 7.48 4.05
N GLY A 18 7.58 7.84 4.56
CA GLY A 18 8.52 6.90 5.16
C GLY A 18 7.92 6.19 6.37
N ALA A 19 7.36 6.94 7.33
CA ALA A 19 6.73 6.37 8.52
C ALA A 19 5.58 5.42 8.19
N PHE A 20 4.78 5.72 7.15
CA PHE A 20 3.71 4.84 6.69
C PHE A 20 4.24 3.50 6.15
N GLY A 21 5.30 3.55 5.33
CA GLY A 21 5.94 2.35 4.80
C GLY A 21 6.61 1.50 5.89
N GLU A 22 7.32 2.15 6.82
CA GLU A 22 7.96 1.49 7.96
C GLU A 22 6.94 0.82 8.87
N ALA A 23 5.83 1.50 9.18
CA ALA A 23 4.75 0.93 9.98
C ALA A 23 4.20 -0.35 9.34
N LEU A 24 3.89 -0.35 8.05
CA LEU A 24 3.42 -1.55 7.34
C LEU A 24 4.46 -2.67 7.35
N SER A 25 5.72 -2.33 7.12
CA SER A 25 6.83 -3.29 7.10
C SER A 25 7.02 -3.96 8.47
N SER A 26 6.81 -3.22 9.57
CA SER A 26 6.87 -3.78 10.93
C SER A 26 5.80 -4.83 11.22
N TYR A 27 4.66 -4.79 10.51
CA TYR A 27 3.64 -5.84 10.51
C TYR A 27 3.97 -7.02 9.58
N GLY A 28 5.18 -7.10 9.02
CA GLY A 28 5.58 -8.15 8.08
C GLY A 28 4.91 -8.06 6.72
N ILE A 29 4.42 -6.86 6.34
CA ILE A 29 3.85 -6.60 5.02
C ILE A 29 4.98 -6.26 4.05
N CYS A 30 5.07 -7.01 2.95
CA CYS A 30 6.07 -6.78 1.92
C CYS A 30 5.67 -5.58 1.04
N LEU A 31 6.49 -4.54 1.03
CA LEU A 31 6.37 -3.43 0.10
C LEU A 31 7.21 -3.72 -1.14
N VAL A 32 6.65 -3.55 -2.34
CA VAL A 32 7.33 -3.88 -3.61
C VAL A 32 8.67 -3.14 -3.75
N SER A 33 8.72 -1.89 -3.31
CA SER A 33 9.92 -1.02 -3.31
C SER A 33 10.66 -1.00 -1.96
N GLY A 34 10.17 -1.67 -0.92
CA GLY A 34 10.71 -1.60 0.44
C GLY A 34 10.39 -0.31 1.22
N GLY A 35 9.69 0.64 0.60
CA GLY A 35 9.33 1.93 1.20
C GLY A 35 8.66 2.85 0.18
N THR A 36 8.46 4.13 0.52
CA THR A 36 7.93 5.12 -0.41
C THR A 36 8.34 6.55 -0.06
N ASP A 37 8.68 7.32 -1.10
CA ASP A 37 8.88 8.77 -1.04
C ASP A 37 7.68 9.52 -1.66
N VAL A 38 6.62 8.79 -2.01
CA VAL A 38 5.41 9.31 -2.64
C VAL A 38 4.19 8.97 -1.79
N HIS A 39 3.05 9.53 -2.17
CA HIS A 39 1.79 9.47 -1.42
C HIS A 39 1.10 8.10 -1.40
N PHE A 40 1.77 7.01 -1.78
CA PHE A 40 1.24 5.66 -1.72
C PHE A 40 2.36 4.60 -1.64
N VAL A 41 1.98 3.39 -1.21
CA VAL A 41 2.81 2.18 -1.31
C VAL A 41 2.10 1.13 -2.16
N LEU A 42 2.89 0.23 -2.76
CA LEU A 42 2.39 -1.00 -3.35
C LEU A 42 2.79 -2.18 -2.46
N VAL A 43 1.79 -2.85 -1.92
CA VAL A 43 1.94 -4.05 -1.09
C VAL A 43 1.93 -5.28 -1.99
N ASP A 44 2.81 -6.24 -1.71
CA ASP A 44 2.82 -7.58 -2.30
C ASP A 44 2.33 -8.60 -1.28
N LEU A 45 1.08 -9.06 -1.44
CA LEU A 45 0.49 -10.01 -0.50
C LEU A 45 1.15 -11.39 -0.55
N ALA A 46 1.66 -11.80 -1.72
CA ALA A 46 2.25 -13.12 -1.88
C ALA A 46 3.61 -13.25 -1.18
N ARG A 47 4.32 -12.14 -0.98
CA ARG A 47 5.59 -12.09 -0.26
C ARG A 47 5.47 -11.56 1.17
N SER A 48 4.27 -11.18 1.61
CA SER A 48 4.03 -10.69 2.96
C SER A 48 4.01 -11.84 3.97
N SER A 49 4.99 -11.89 4.87
CA SER A 49 5.12 -12.94 5.89
C SER A 49 4.15 -12.77 7.06
N GLY A 50 3.67 -11.55 7.31
CA GLY A 50 2.74 -11.24 8.40
C GLY A 50 1.30 -11.72 8.18
N LYS A 51 0.98 -12.35 7.04
CA LYS A 51 -0.38 -12.81 6.70
C LYS A 51 -0.41 -14.26 6.24
N PRO A 52 -0.47 -15.23 7.18
CA PRO A 52 -0.58 -16.64 6.81
C PRO A 52 -1.87 -16.90 6.02
N GLY A 53 -1.75 -17.65 4.92
CA GLY A 53 -2.89 -18.08 4.09
C GLY A 53 -3.24 -17.17 2.90
N LEU A 54 -2.56 -16.03 2.73
CA LEU A 54 -2.67 -15.20 1.53
C LEU A 54 -1.47 -15.44 0.61
N GLY A 55 -1.72 -15.52 -0.70
CA GLY A 55 -0.74 -15.81 -1.73
C GLY A 55 -0.99 -15.05 -3.02
N ARG A 56 -0.43 -15.56 -4.12
CA ARG A 56 -0.62 -14.97 -5.44
C ARG A 56 -2.10 -15.07 -5.87
N GLY A 57 -2.64 -13.98 -6.40
CA GLY A 57 -4.04 -13.91 -6.85
C GLY A 57 -5.06 -13.51 -5.79
N ASP A 58 -4.66 -13.39 -4.52
CA ASP A 58 -5.57 -13.05 -3.43
C ASP A 58 -5.85 -11.55 -3.28
N GLY A 59 -5.21 -10.68 -4.05
CA GLY A 59 -5.42 -9.23 -3.99
C GLY A 59 -6.88 -8.83 -4.25
N ALA A 60 -7.57 -9.54 -5.14
CA ALA A 60 -9.00 -9.30 -5.37
C ALA A 60 -9.87 -9.70 -4.16
N ARG A 61 -9.52 -10.78 -3.45
CA ARG A 61 -10.24 -11.24 -2.26
C ARG A 61 -10.04 -10.28 -1.09
N VAL A 62 -8.80 -9.86 -0.87
CA VAL A 62 -8.47 -8.88 0.18
C VAL A 62 -9.11 -7.53 -0.12
N HIS A 63 -9.14 -7.10 -1.38
CA HIS A 63 -9.86 -5.89 -1.78
C HIS A 63 -11.35 -5.95 -1.41
N LEU A 64 -12.03 -7.06 -1.73
CA LEU A 64 -13.44 -7.23 -1.37
C LEU A 64 -13.64 -7.25 0.15
N ALA A 65 -12.81 -7.99 0.88
CA ALA A 65 -12.87 -8.05 2.34
C ALA A 65 -12.63 -6.68 2.99
N ALA A 66 -11.68 -5.91 2.46
CA ALA A 66 -11.40 -4.56 2.92
C ALA A 66 -12.58 -3.62 2.66
N ASP A 67 -13.18 -3.68 1.47
CA ASP A 67 -14.32 -2.84 1.12
C ASP A 67 -15.54 -3.16 2.00
N LEU A 68 -15.78 -4.44 2.29
CA LEU A 68 -16.79 -4.88 3.26
C LEU A 68 -16.50 -4.40 4.68
N ALA A 69 -15.22 -4.21 5.05
CA ALA A 69 -14.82 -3.64 6.33
C ALA A 69 -14.82 -2.10 6.34
N GLY A 70 -15.33 -1.46 5.28
CA GLY A 70 -15.37 0.00 5.14
C GLY A 70 -14.04 0.64 4.73
N ILE A 71 -13.07 -0.16 4.27
CA ILE A 71 -11.75 0.28 3.81
C ILE A 71 -11.67 0.18 2.29
N THR A 72 -11.77 1.32 1.61
CA THR A 72 -11.59 1.34 0.15
C THR A 72 -10.11 1.43 -0.22
N LEU A 73 -9.62 0.45 -0.97
CA LEU A 73 -8.26 0.37 -1.49
C LEU A 73 -8.26 -0.10 -2.94
N ASN A 74 -7.12 -0.08 -3.65
CA ASN A 74 -7.06 -0.46 -5.06
C ASN A 74 -6.21 -1.73 -5.26
N LYS A 75 -6.70 -2.69 -6.04
CA LYS A 75 -5.96 -3.90 -6.40
C LYS A 75 -5.04 -3.65 -7.60
N ASN A 76 -3.78 -4.07 -7.50
CA ASN A 76 -2.75 -3.82 -8.50
C ASN A 76 -1.94 -5.09 -8.75
N THR A 77 -1.46 -5.31 -9.96
CA THR A 77 -0.49 -6.39 -10.21
C THR A 77 0.81 -6.12 -9.46
N ALA A 78 1.41 -7.18 -8.93
CA ALA A 78 2.73 -7.16 -8.33
C ALA A 78 3.70 -8.05 -9.12
N VAL A 79 4.98 -7.98 -8.74
CA VAL A 79 6.05 -8.70 -9.45
C VAL A 79 5.81 -10.21 -9.39
N GLY A 80 5.77 -10.83 -10.57
CA GLY A 80 5.53 -12.28 -10.73
C GLY A 80 4.06 -12.70 -10.79
N ASP A 81 3.11 -11.75 -10.83
CA ASP A 81 1.73 -12.09 -11.17
C ASP A 81 1.63 -12.59 -12.61
N LYS A 82 0.95 -13.73 -12.78
CA LYS A 82 0.71 -14.35 -14.10
C LYS A 82 -0.54 -13.83 -14.80
N SER A 83 -1.43 -13.15 -14.07
CA SER A 83 -2.71 -12.66 -14.58
C SER A 83 -3.05 -11.30 -13.99
N ALA A 84 -3.45 -10.36 -14.85
CA ALA A 84 -3.97 -9.07 -14.42
C ALA A 84 -5.36 -9.16 -13.75
N GLN A 85 -6.11 -10.22 -14.02
CA GLN A 85 -7.44 -10.44 -13.44
C GLN A 85 -7.36 -10.91 -11.98
N GLN A 86 -6.26 -11.58 -11.62
CA GLN A 86 -5.97 -12.08 -10.28
C GLN A 86 -4.67 -11.46 -9.76
N PRO A 87 -4.69 -10.16 -9.41
CA PRO A 87 -3.52 -9.50 -8.86
C PRO A 87 -3.21 -9.99 -7.45
N SER A 88 -1.93 -9.99 -7.08
CA SER A 88 -1.47 -10.20 -5.69
C SER A 88 -1.17 -8.90 -4.95
N GLY A 89 -1.17 -7.75 -5.64
CA GLY A 89 -0.80 -6.47 -5.06
C GLY A 89 -1.99 -5.61 -4.63
N LEU A 90 -1.75 -4.74 -3.64
CA LEU A 90 -2.69 -3.71 -3.19
C LEU A 90 -1.99 -2.37 -3.08
N ARG A 91 -2.59 -1.32 -3.64
CA ARG A 91 -2.10 0.06 -3.53
C ARG A 91 -2.81 0.80 -2.40
N LEU A 92 -2.04 1.33 -1.46
CA LEU A 92 -2.51 2.08 -0.30
C LEU A 92 -1.95 3.50 -0.32
N GLY A 93 -2.82 4.50 -0.26
CA GLY A 93 -2.44 5.93 -0.30
C GLY A 93 -2.52 6.61 1.06
N THR A 94 -1.65 7.59 1.32
CA THR A 94 -1.58 8.35 2.58
C THR A 94 -2.49 9.58 2.62
N TRP A 95 -2.66 10.24 1.48
CA TRP A 95 -3.47 11.45 1.28
C TRP A 95 -4.98 11.30 1.38
N LYS A 96 -5.54 10.09 1.22
CA LYS A 96 -6.99 9.87 1.20
C LYS A 96 -7.35 8.55 1.87
N VAL A 97 -7.44 8.56 3.20
CA VAL A 97 -8.05 7.48 3.97
C VAL A 97 -9.55 7.75 4.00
N ARG A 98 -10.34 6.89 3.36
CA ARG A 98 -11.80 6.91 3.44
C ARG A 98 -12.23 5.69 4.27
N LEU A 99 -12.84 5.96 5.40
CA LEU A 99 -13.62 4.98 6.17
C LEU A 99 -15.07 5.18 5.78
N THR A 100 -15.65 4.21 5.10
CA THR A 100 -17.07 4.24 4.76
C THR A 100 -17.83 3.74 5.99
N SER A 101 -18.73 4.54 6.56
CA SER A 101 -19.57 4.08 7.67
C SER A 101 -20.52 3.00 7.16
N MET A 102 -20.60 1.88 7.90
CA MET A 102 -21.58 0.82 7.67
C MET A 102 -23.01 1.27 7.93
#